data_AF-T1BNE5-F1
#
_entry.id   AF-T1BNE5-F1
#
_cell.length_a   1.000
_cell.length_b   1.000
_cell.length_c   1.000
_cell.angle_alpha   90.00
_cell.angle_beta   90.00
_cell.angle_gamma   90.00
#
_symmetry.space_group_name_H-M   'P 1'
#
loop_
_entity.id
_entity.type
_entity.pdbx_description
1 polymer ?
#
loop_
_entity_poly.entity_id
_entity_poly.type
_entity_poly.pdbx_seq_one_letter_code
_entity_poly.pdbx_strand_id
1 'polypeptide(L)'
;MDPNVPLVVPEINPSKIPAYPAGAIVANPNCATIQMLLAIKPLIDFAGAKRIVVTTFQSVSGTGKDAMDELTTQLSLILNGRIGDVAPKVYPHQIAF
;
A
#
# COMPACT_ATOMS: atom_id res chain seq x y z
N MET A 1 -16.25 -1.59 -7.20
CA MET A 1 -15.32 -1.71 -8.35
C MET A 1 -16.12 -1.49 -9.61
N ASP A 2 -15.60 -0.72 -10.55
CA ASP A 2 -16.26 -0.50 -11.84
C ASP A 2 -15.87 -1.65 -12.80
N PRO A 3 -16.82 -2.44 -13.33
CA PRO A 3 -16.51 -3.54 -14.24
C PRO A 3 -15.91 -3.08 -15.58
N ASN A 4 -16.06 -1.80 -15.95
CA ASN A 4 -15.52 -1.23 -17.18
C ASN A 4 -14.10 -0.66 -17.02
N VAL A 5 -13.59 -0.56 -15.78
CA VAL A 5 -12.25 -0.05 -15.51
C VAL A 5 -11.32 -1.21 -15.14
N PRO A 6 -10.35 -1.58 -15.99
CA PRO A 6 -9.46 -2.69 -15.70
C PRO A 6 -8.53 -2.33 -14.53
N LEU A 7 -8.36 -3.29 -13.62
CA LEU A 7 -7.40 -3.23 -12.52
C LEU A 7 -6.11 -3.95 -12.95
N VAL A 8 -5.02 -3.21 -13.09
CA VAL A 8 -3.83 -3.71 -13.79
C VAL A 8 -2.58 -3.66 -12.90
N VAL A 9 -1.87 -4.77 -12.85
CA VAL A 9 -0.45 -4.87 -12.45
C VAL A 9 0.33 -5.30 -13.69
N PRO A 10 1.19 -4.44 -14.27
CA PRO A 10 1.82 -4.70 -15.57
C PRO A 10 2.51 -6.05 -15.70
N GLU A 11 3.16 -6.52 -14.64
CA GLU A 11 3.91 -7.80 -14.62
C GLU A 11 3.01 -9.02 -14.41
N ILE A 12 1.74 -8.83 -14.05
CA ILE A 12 0.81 -9.91 -13.67
C ILE A 12 -0.29 -10.12 -14.70
N ASN A 13 -0.91 -9.04 -15.18
CA ASN A 13 -2.05 -9.09 -16.09
C ASN A 13 -2.01 -7.98 -17.17
N PRO A 14 -0.90 -7.83 -17.92
CA PRO A 14 -0.76 -6.77 -18.93
C PRO A 14 -1.82 -6.86 -20.03
N SER A 15 -2.30 -8.07 -20.35
CA SER A 15 -3.36 -8.31 -21.33
C SER A 15 -4.72 -7.74 -20.94
N LYS A 16 -4.90 -7.31 -19.69
CA LYS A 16 -6.11 -6.60 -19.24
C LYS A 16 -6.11 -5.14 -19.65
N ILE A 17 -5.00 -4.59 -20.14
CA ILE A 17 -4.96 -3.29 -20.83
C ILE A 17 -5.61 -3.49 -22.20
N PRO A 18 -6.82 -2.95 -22.41
CA PRO A 18 -7.53 -3.06 -23.68
C PRO A 18 -6.84 -2.20 -24.75
N ALA A 19 -7.13 -2.50 -26.02
CA ALA A 19 -6.85 -1.59 -27.11
C ALA A 19 -7.73 -0.34 -26.97
N TYR A 20 -7.30 0.62 -26.14
CA TYR A 20 -8.14 1.74 -25.76
C TYR A 20 -7.91 2.98 -26.63
N PRO A 21 -9.00 3.72 -26.95
CA PRO A 21 -8.89 5.06 -27.49
C PRO A 21 -8.24 6.01 -26.46
N ALA A 22 -7.70 7.13 -26.95
CA ALA A 22 -7.12 8.16 -26.08
C ALA A 22 -8.11 8.57 -24.97
N GLY A 23 -7.66 8.54 -23.71
CA GLY A 23 -8.45 8.96 -22.54
C GLY A 23 -9.12 7.85 -21.73
N ALA A 24 -8.89 6.57 -22.04
CA ALA A 24 -9.42 5.49 -21.20
C ALA A 24 -8.79 5.43 -19.80
N ILE A 25 -9.57 4.99 -18.82
CA ILE A 25 -9.17 4.89 -17.42
C ILE A 25 -8.68 3.46 -17.13
N VAL A 26 -7.55 3.37 -16.42
CA VAL A 26 -7.01 2.11 -15.87
C VAL A 26 -6.81 2.30 -14.37
N ALA A 27 -7.33 1.39 -13.56
CA ALA A 27 -7.18 1.43 -12.12
C ALA A 27 -5.85 0.79 -11.69
N ASN A 28 -5.12 1.49 -10.83
CA ASN A 28 -3.95 0.94 -10.13
C ASN A 28 -4.42 0.25 -8.83
N PRO A 29 -4.12 -1.04 -8.62
CA PRO A 29 -4.50 -1.74 -7.39
C PRO A 29 -3.80 -1.22 -6.14
N ASN A 30 -4.27 -1.71 -4.99
CA ASN A 30 -3.69 -1.38 -3.70
C ASN A 30 -2.20 -1.80 -3.63
N CYS A 31 -1.37 -0.93 -3.06
CA CYS A 31 0.08 -1.11 -2.97
C CYS A 31 0.51 -2.44 -2.32
N ALA A 32 -0.09 -2.81 -1.18
CA ALA A 32 0.23 -4.06 -0.50
C ALA A 32 -0.16 -5.29 -1.33
N THR A 33 -1.24 -5.19 -2.10
CA THR A 33 -1.67 -6.26 -3.02
C THR A 33 -0.68 -6.41 -4.17
N ILE A 34 -0.22 -5.31 -4.77
CA ILE A 34 0.78 -5.32 -5.86
C ILE A 34 2.07 -6.00 -5.37
N GLN A 35 2.60 -5.54 -4.23
CA GLN A 35 3.85 -6.07 -3.65
C GLN A 35 3.77 -7.57 -3.38
N MET A 36 2.66 -8.02 -2.80
CA MET A 36 2.41 -9.44 -2.57
C MET A 36 2.36 -10.21 -3.89
N LEU A 37 1.54 -9.77 -4.85
CA LEU A 37 1.34 -10.47 -6.12
C LEU A 37 2.64 -10.62 -6.92
N LEU A 38 3.46 -9.57 -6.99
CA LEU A 38 4.77 -9.64 -7.64
C LEU A 38 5.65 -10.74 -7.04
N ALA A 39 5.63 -10.90 -5.71
CA ALA A 39 6.42 -11.93 -5.04
C ALA A 39 5.85 -13.35 -5.22
N ILE A 40 4.52 -13.52 -5.16
CA ILE A 40 3.91 -14.86 -5.07
C ILE A 40 3.36 -15.39 -6.40
N LYS A 41 3.16 -14.56 -7.43
CA LYS A 41 2.58 -14.98 -8.72
C LYS A 41 3.29 -16.19 -9.34
N PRO A 42 4.63 -16.30 -9.35
CA PRO A 42 5.31 -17.49 -9.86
C PRO A 42 4.92 -18.78 -9.13
N LEU A 43 4.70 -18.70 -7.82
CA LEU A 43 4.27 -19.85 -7.00
C LEU A 43 2.82 -20.23 -7.31
N ILE A 44 1.95 -19.22 -7.49
CA ILE A 44 0.55 -19.43 -7.89
C ILE A 44 0.48 -20.08 -9.27
N ASP A 45 1.30 -19.65 -10.23
CA ASP A 45 1.29 -20.21 -11.58
C ASP A 45 1.81 -21.64 -11.62
N PHE A 46 2.81 -21.94 -10.78
CA PHE A 46 3.41 -23.27 -10.73
C PHE A 46 2.53 -24.31 -10.03
N ALA A 47 1.94 -23.97 -8.87
CA ALA A 47 1.26 -24.93 -8.01
C ALA A 47 -0.22 -24.60 -7.72
N GLY A 48 -0.71 -23.45 -8.17
CA GLY A 48 -2.00 -22.91 -7.77
C GLY A 48 -2.00 -22.37 -6.33
N ALA A 49 -3.00 -21.56 -6.00
CA ALA A 49 -3.27 -21.16 -4.63
C ALA A 49 -4.78 -21.18 -4.37
N LYS A 50 -5.20 -21.84 -3.29
CA LYS A 50 -6.60 -21.86 -2.85
C LYS A 50 -6.89 -20.79 -1.79
N ARG A 51 -5.89 -20.44 -0.99
CA ARG A 51 -5.99 -19.48 0.13
C ARG A 51 -4.63 -18.85 0.39
N ILE A 52 -4.66 -17.56 0.70
CA ILE A 52 -3.51 -16.81 1.21
C ILE A 52 -3.95 -16.22 2.56
N VAL A 53 -3.10 -16.36 3.58
CA VAL A 53 -3.26 -15.68 4.89
C VAL A 53 -2.14 -14.65 4.97
N VAL A 54 -2.51 -13.39 5.21
CA VAL A 54 -1.58 -12.26 5.10
C VAL A 54 -1.60 -11.43 6.38
N THR A 55 -0.41 -11.08 6.86
CA THR A 55 -0.19 -10.05 7.88
C THR A 55 0.73 -9.00 7.27
N THR A 56 0.32 -7.74 7.27
CA THR A 56 1.08 -6.64 6.68
C THR A 56 1.77 -5.83 7.77
N PHE A 57 2.96 -5.32 7.45
CA PHE A 57 3.69 -4.32 8.23
C PHE A 57 3.89 -3.12 7.34
N GLN A 58 2.91 -2.22 7.32
CA GLN A 58 2.86 -1.14 6.34
C GLN A 58 3.63 0.09 6.81
N SER A 59 4.41 0.66 5.90
CA SER A 59 5.06 1.97 6.09
C SER A 59 4.02 3.08 6.19
N VAL A 60 4.33 4.12 6.98
CA VAL A 60 3.47 5.31 7.11
C VAL A 60 3.36 6.11 5.79
N SER A 61 4.31 5.93 4.87
CA SER A 61 4.31 6.59 3.56
C SER A 61 3.08 6.25 2.71
N GLY A 62 2.42 5.11 2.96
CA GLY A 62 1.19 4.73 2.26
C GLY A 62 -0.01 5.63 2.59
N THR A 63 -0.02 6.25 3.77
CA THR A 63 -1.07 7.18 4.22
C THR A 63 -0.84 8.59 3.66
N GLY A 64 0.40 8.90 3.25
CA GLY A 64 0.76 10.16 2.63
C GLY A 64 1.68 11.03 3.49
N LYS A 65 1.89 12.27 3.02
CA LYS A 65 2.86 13.21 3.60
C LYS A 65 2.59 13.49 5.08
N ASP A 66 1.34 13.75 5.46
CA ASP A 66 1.01 14.16 6.82
C ASP A 66 1.33 13.06 7.84
N ALA A 67 1.17 11.79 7.47
CA ALA A 67 1.55 10.66 8.32
C ALA A 67 3.08 10.52 8.48
N MET A 68 3.84 10.83 7.43
CA MET A 68 5.31 10.88 7.48
C MET A 68 5.80 12.02 8.38
N ASP A 69 5.19 13.20 8.25
CA ASP A 69 5.49 14.37 9.06
C ASP A 69 5.13 14.12 10.53
N GLU A 70 4.02 13.43 10.80
CA GLU A 70 3.64 12.97 12.14
C GLU A 70 4.70 12.04 12.74
N LEU A 71 5.08 10.96 12.05
CA LEU A 71 6.11 10.03 12.54
C LEU A 71 7.42 10.77 12.86
N THR A 72 7.85 11.67 11.97
CA THR A 72 9.07 12.46 12.15
C THR A 72 8.99 13.38 13.37
N THR A 73 7.83 14.02 13.58
CA THR A 73 7.58 14.88 14.74
C THR A 73 7.57 14.08 16.03
N GLN A 74 6.86 12.96 16.07
CA GLN A 74 6.80 12.07 17.24
C GLN A 74 8.21 11.60 17.63
N LEU A 75 8.99 11.10 16.66
CA LEU A 75 10.38 10.71 16.89
C LEU A 75 11.23 11.86 17.44
N SER A 76 11.11 13.06 16.87
CA SER A 76 11.87 14.24 17.32
C SER A 76 11.55 14.60 18.78
N LEU A 77 10.27 14.56 19.18
CA LEU A 77 9.88 14.84 20.56
C LEU A 77 10.41 13.79 21.53
N ILE A 78 10.26 12.50 21.18
CA ILE A 78 10.69 11.38 22.02
C ILE A 78 12.22 11.41 22.22
N LEU A 79 12.99 11.57 21.15
CA LEU A 79 14.45 11.59 21.21
C LEU A 79 15.02 12.80 21.96
N ASN A 80 14.26 13.89 22.07
CA ASN A 80 14.61 15.06 22.88
C ASN A 80 14.03 15.01 24.31
N GLY A 81 13.50 13.87 24.77
CA GLY A 81 12.98 13.70 26.12
C GLY A 81 11.62 14.36 26.38
N ARG A 82 10.90 14.77 25.34
CA ARG A 82 9.61 15.49 25.40
C ARG A 82 8.42 14.57 25.14
N ILE A 83 8.43 13.38 25.74
CA ILE A 83 7.40 12.34 25.51
C ILE A 83 5.99 12.84 25.86
N GLY A 84 5.84 13.68 26.89
CA GLY A 84 4.55 14.25 27.29
C GLY A 84 3.90 15.18 26.24
N ASP A 85 4.68 15.63 25.25
CA ASP A 85 4.19 16.51 24.18
C ASP A 85 3.75 15.72 22.93
N VAL A 86 3.91 14.39 22.93
CA VAL A 86 3.53 13.56 21.78
C VAL A 86 2.02 13.44 21.70
N ALA A 87 1.46 13.80 20.55
CA ALA A 87 0.04 13.66 20.26
C ALA A 87 -0.17 13.07 18.85
N PRO A 88 -0.98 12.01 18.71
CA PRO A 88 -1.37 11.49 17.41
C PRO A 88 -2.38 12.43 16.73
N LYS A 89 -2.27 12.59 15.41
CA LYS A 89 -3.18 13.45 14.62
C LYS A 89 -3.79 12.71 13.42
N VAL A 90 -2.95 12.00 12.66
CA VAL A 90 -3.30 11.23 11.47
C VAL A 90 -3.67 9.81 11.85
N TYR A 91 -2.87 9.16 12.69
CA TYR A 91 -3.20 7.84 13.23
C TYR A 91 -4.00 7.97 14.53
N PRO A 92 -4.79 6.95 14.92
CA PRO A 92 -5.54 6.99 16.18
C PRO A 92 -4.65 6.83 17.43
N HIS A 93 -3.42 6.34 17.24
CA HIS A 93 -2.44 6.10 18.29
C HIS A 93 -1.05 6.55 17.83
N GLN A 94 -0.14 6.78 18.78
CA GLN A 94 1.26 7.05 18.50
C GLN A 94 1.85 5.95 17.61
N ILE A 95 2.55 6.33 16.55
CA ILE A 95 3.18 5.41 15.60
C ILE A 95 4.68 5.24 15.86
N ALA A 96 5.32 6.27 16.44
CA ALA A 96 6.67 6.17 16.97
C ALA A 96 6.73 5.30 18.24
N PHE A 97 7.90 4.76 18.56
CA PHE A 97 8.15 3.88 19.71
C PHE A 97 8.41 4.66 21.01
#